data_AF-A0A7Y5TZ00-F1
#
_entry.id   AF-A0A7Y5TZ00-F1
#
_cell.length_a   1.000
_cell.length_b   1.000
_cell.length_c   1.000
_cell.angle_alpha   90.00
_cell.angle_beta   90.00
_cell.angle_gamma   90.00
#
_symmetry.space_group_name_H-M   'P 1'
#
loop_
_entity.id
_entity.type
_entity.pdbx_description
1 polymer ?
#
loop_
_entity_poly.entity_id
_entity_poly.type
_entity_poly.pdbx_seq_one_letter_code
_entity_poly.pdbx_strand_id
1 'polypeptide(L)'
;RSEINQAPVTGESLPIDKGPGDEVFAGTINGRGALEVIVERLRGDSTIARIIHLVEHAQAERAPSQTFVERFARIYTPIVLALAALIGIVPPALGLGPWSDWIYRALVLLVISCPCALVISTPVSVVSALAAAARKGVLIKGGAHLERLAGVRCIAFDKTGTLTRGDLRVVGVTPVNGASPQRILQLAASLESRSEHPIGRAILAHAADHRVALEPVQRFEALPGLGAEALVGGDRVVVGSHRLFDERGLCSKEVHARVDVLGDGGRSLVFVGAAGDPVGVIAVSDRPREAARDAVQLLRDNGVEHVALLTGDHEAAARVLAEAVGIDEVRSGLLPEDKVAAVRGLRERHGATAMIGDGVNDAPALAAADVGIAMGAAGSDAALETADVALMADELLKIPYALRLSRATLRNIRANIAFSIALKAAFLVMAVLGVATLWMAVVADMGASLIVIANALRLLRE
;
A
#
# COMPACT_ATOMS: atom_id res chain seq x y z
N ARG A 1 -21.22 -16.15 -29.47
CA ARG A 1 -20.34 -14.97 -29.29
C ARG A 1 -20.94 -14.13 -28.19
N SER A 2 -20.15 -13.68 -27.23
CA SER A 2 -20.58 -12.82 -26.12
C SER A 2 -19.43 -11.91 -25.74
N GLU A 3 -19.76 -10.70 -25.32
CA GLU A 3 -18.82 -9.78 -24.67
C GLU A 3 -18.51 -10.30 -23.26
N ILE A 4 -17.24 -10.27 -22.86
CA ILE A 4 -16.81 -10.75 -21.54
C ILE A 4 -16.03 -9.65 -20.86
N ASN A 5 -16.55 -9.20 -19.72
CA ASN A 5 -15.86 -8.24 -18.88
C ASN A 5 -14.75 -8.95 -18.09
N GLN A 6 -13.51 -8.61 -18.41
CA GLN A 6 -12.32 -9.17 -17.78
C GLN A 6 -11.71 -8.27 -16.70
N ALA A 7 -12.38 -7.15 -16.34
CA ALA A 7 -11.91 -6.20 -15.34
C ALA A 7 -11.54 -6.84 -13.99
N PRO A 8 -12.27 -7.86 -13.46
CA PRO A 8 -11.89 -8.49 -12.20
C PRO A 8 -10.55 -9.25 -12.22
N VAL A 9 -10.02 -9.56 -13.40
CA VAL A 9 -8.81 -10.38 -13.57
C VAL A 9 -7.66 -9.57 -14.17
N THR A 10 -7.96 -8.68 -15.09
CA THR A 10 -6.96 -7.94 -15.88
C THR A 10 -6.89 -6.45 -15.51
N GLY A 11 -7.88 -5.95 -14.77
CA GLY A 11 -8.04 -4.51 -14.49
C GLY A 11 -8.54 -3.69 -15.70
N GLU A 12 -8.71 -4.32 -16.87
CA GLU A 12 -9.20 -3.66 -18.09
C GLU A 12 -10.73 -3.53 -18.05
N SER A 13 -11.22 -2.30 -18.02
CA SER A 13 -12.66 -1.99 -17.82
C SER A 13 -13.54 -2.32 -19.03
N LEU A 14 -12.96 -2.51 -20.21
CA LEU A 14 -13.71 -2.76 -21.46
C LEU A 14 -13.96 -4.26 -21.67
N PRO A 15 -15.22 -4.69 -21.85
CA PRO A 15 -15.53 -6.06 -22.23
C PRO A 15 -14.90 -6.44 -23.57
N ILE A 16 -14.36 -7.65 -23.66
CA ILE A 16 -13.76 -8.20 -24.88
C ILE A 16 -14.73 -9.18 -25.51
N ASP A 17 -14.98 -9.05 -26.81
CA ASP A 17 -15.80 -10.00 -27.56
C ASP A 17 -15.10 -11.36 -27.69
N LYS A 18 -15.83 -12.43 -27.36
CA LYS A 18 -15.34 -13.81 -27.41
C LYS A 18 -16.22 -14.70 -28.28
N GLY A 19 -15.58 -15.46 -29.16
CA GLY A 19 -16.16 -16.45 -30.05
C GLY A 19 -15.67 -17.88 -29.80
N PRO A 20 -16.16 -18.84 -30.59
CA PRO A 20 -15.72 -20.23 -30.49
C PRO A 20 -14.21 -20.34 -30.71
N GLY A 21 -13.51 -20.98 -29.77
CA GLY A 21 -12.06 -21.17 -29.79
C GLY A 21 -11.26 -20.11 -29.03
N ASP A 22 -11.90 -19.03 -28.57
CA ASP A 22 -11.21 -18.01 -27.78
C ASP A 22 -11.12 -18.40 -26.29
N GLU A 23 -9.96 -18.18 -25.69
CA GLU A 23 -9.76 -18.42 -24.25
C GLU A 23 -10.58 -17.47 -23.38
N VAL A 24 -11.07 -18.01 -22.26
CA VAL A 24 -11.88 -17.32 -21.26
C VAL A 24 -11.35 -17.58 -19.86
N PHE A 25 -11.10 -16.52 -19.10
CA PHE A 25 -10.53 -16.62 -17.76
C PHE A 25 -11.59 -16.88 -16.69
N ALA A 26 -11.24 -17.67 -15.67
CA ALA A 26 -12.09 -17.83 -14.50
C ALA A 26 -12.20 -16.49 -13.73
N GLY A 27 -13.42 -16.12 -13.33
CA GLY A 27 -13.69 -14.86 -12.62
C GLY A 27 -14.06 -13.67 -13.51
N THR A 28 -14.06 -13.83 -14.84
CA THR A 28 -14.61 -12.83 -15.76
C THR A 28 -16.13 -12.86 -15.78
N ILE A 29 -16.76 -11.72 -16.03
CA ILE A 29 -18.22 -11.60 -16.03
C ILE A 29 -18.71 -11.72 -17.47
N ASN A 30 -19.50 -12.76 -17.76
CA ASN A 30 -20.15 -12.91 -19.05
C ASN A 30 -21.19 -11.80 -19.24
N GLY A 31 -21.19 -11.17 -20.42
CA GLY A 31 -22.14 -10.15 -20.81
C GLY A 31 -23.45 -10.73 -21.31
N ARG A 32 -23.95 -10.22 -22.44
CA ARG A 32 -25.34 -10.44 -22.88
C ARG A 32 -25.60 -11.79 -23.56
N GLY A 33 -24.58 -12.49 -24.03
CA GLY A 33 -24.74 -13.77 -24.75
C GLY A 33 -24.65 -14.99 -23.84
N ALA A 34 -25.30 -16.10 -24.22
CA ALA A 34 -25.06 -17.39 -23.59
C ALA A 34 -23.78 -18.03 -24.18
N LEU A 35 -22.92 -18.57 -23.31
CA LEU A 35 -21.69 -19.24 -23.69
C LEU A 35 -21.68 -20.66 -23.13
N GLU A 36 -21.24 -21.59 -23.96
CA GLU A 36 -20.88 -22.94 -23.55
C GLU A 36 -19.35 -23.02 -23.60
N VAL A 37 -18.73 -23.36 -22.48
CA VAL A 37 -17.27 -23.26 -22.29
C VAL A 37 -16.70 -24.61 -21.89
N ILE A 38 -15.58 -24.98 -22.48
CA ILE A 38 -14.84 -26.19 -22.15
C ILE A 38 -13.81 -25.82 -21.07
N VAL A 39 -13.81 -26.55 -19.96
CA VAL A 39 -12.86 -26.33 -18.88
C VAL A 39 -11.51 -26.93 -19.26
N GLU A 40 -10.54 -26.08 -19.57
CA GLU A 40 -9.18 -26.51 -19.90
C GLU A 40 -8.29 -26.71 -18.66
N ARG A 41 -8.55 -26.00 -17.55
CA ARG A 41 -7.75 -26.06 -16.30
C ARG A 41 -8.67 -26.07 -15.06
N LEU A 42 -8.47 -27.03 -14.16
CA LEU A 42 -9.26 -27.20 -12.92
C LEU A 42 -8.72 -26.36 -11.74
N ARG A 43 -9.62 -26.12 -10.76
CA ARG A 43 -9.65 -25.16 -9.62
C ARG A 43 -8.42 -25.01 -8.69
N GLY A 44 -7.28 -25.63 -8.96
CA GLY A 44 -6.07 -25.48 -8.14
C GLY A 44 -5.28 -24.19 -8.40
N ASP A 45 -5.47 -23.55 -9.56
CA ASP A 45 -4.50 -22.61 -10.11
C ASP A 45 -5.11 -21.38 -10.80
N SER A 46 -6.29 -20.91 -10.38
CA SER A 46 -6.76 -19.60 -10.85
C SER A 46 -5.96 -18.50 -10.16
N THR A 47 -5.65 -17.42 -10.89
CA THR A 47 -4.93 -16.25 -10.35
C THR A 47 -5.62 -15.74 -9.09
N ILE A 48 -6.95 -15.68 -9.07
CA ILE A 48 -7.75 -15.28 -7.89
C ILE A 48 -7.54 -16.22 -6.70
N ALA A 49 -7.49 -17.54 -6.90
CA ALA A 49 -7.25 -18.49 -5.81
C ALA A 49 -5.83 -18.36 -5.24
N ARG A 50 -4.82 -18.11 -6.09
CA ARG A 50 -3.46 -17.79 -5.65
C ARG A 50 -3.42 -16.50 -4.84
N ILE A 51 -4.15 -15.46 -5.27
CA ILE A 51 -4.24 -14.18 -4.56
C ILE A 51 -4.88 -14.40 -3.18
N ILE A 52 -6.04 -15.08 -3.10
CA ILE A 52 -6.71 -15.34 -1.83
C ILE A 52 -5.80 -16.12 -0.87
N HIS A 53 -5.15 -17.18 -1.35
CA HIS A 53 -4.26 -18.00 -0.52
C HIS A 53 -3.01 -17.22 -0.03
N LEU A 54 -2.48 -16.32 -0.87
CA LEU A 54 -1.37 -15.42 -0.49
C LEU A 54 -1.79 -14.39 0.56
N VAL A 55 -3.01 -13.84 0.44
CA VAL A 55 -3.58 -12.88 1.39
C VAL A 55 -3.90 -13.53 2.74
N GLU A 56 -4.51 -14.71 2.75
CA GLU A 56 -4.89 -15.42 3.98
C GLU A 56 -3.67 -15.79 4.85
N HIS A 57 -2.55 -16.16 4.25
CA HIS A 57 -1.32 -16.46 5.00
C HIS A 57 -0.70 -15.23 5.68
N ALA A 58 -0.95 -14.02 5.17
CA ALA A 58 -0.36 -12.78 5.69
C ALA A 58 -1.11 -12.18 6.90
N GLN A 59 -2.41 -12.48 7.05
CA GLN A 59 -3.29 -11.79 8.02
C GLN A 59 -3.36 -12.39 9.44
N ALA A 60 -2.73 -13.54 9.71
CA ALA A 60 -2.98 -14.31 10.94
C ALA A 60 -2.03 -14.01 12.14
N GLU A 61 -1.34 -12.87 12.22
CA GLU A 61 -0.27 -12.67 13.21
C GLU A 61 -0.59 -11.69 14.36
N ARG A 62 -0.18 -12.10 15.58
CA ARG A 62 -0.18 -11.25 16.78
C ARG A 62 1.09 -10.39 16.84
N ALA A 63 1.03 -9.29 17.60
CA ALA A 63 2.14 -8.35 17.69
C ALA A 63 3.36 -8.96 18.42
N PRO A 64 4.58 -8.88 17.85
CA PRO A 64 5.78 -9.49 18.44
C PRO A 64 6.03 -9.09 19.90
N SER A 65 5.81 -7.83 20.27
CA SER A 65 6.03 -7.37 21.65
C SER A 65 5.01 -7.95 22.64
N GLN A 66 3.77 -8.21 22.20
CA GLN A 66 2.78 -8.90 23.01
C GLN A 66 3.18 -10.37 23.23
N THR A 67 3.65 -11.05 22.18
CA THR A 67 4.16 -12.43 22.30
C THR A 67 5.40 -12.51 23.20
N PHE A 68 6.25 -11.48 23.21
CA PHE A 68 7.39 -11.40 24.12
C PHE A 68 6.94 -11.39 25.59
N VAL A 69 5.96 -10.54 25.95
CA VAL A 69 5.43 -10.47 27.32
C VAL A 69 4.80 -11.80 27.74
N GLU A 70 4.04 -12.45 26.85
CA GLU A 70 3.46 -13.77 27.13
C GLU A 70 4.54 -14.85 27.34
N ARG A 71 5.59 -14.85 26.52
CA ARG A 71 6.72 -15.79 26.64
C ARG A 71 7.50 -15.54 27.93
N PHE A 72 7.74 -14.28 28.27
CA PHE A 72 8.36 -13.89 29.53
C PHE A 72 7.54 -14.40 30.72
N ALA A 73 6.23 -14.14 30.74
CA ALA A 73 5.35 -14.57 31.83
C ALA A 73 5.31 -16.10 32.00
N ARG A 74 5.38 -16.86 30.90
CA ARG A 74 5.39 -18.34 30.92
C ARG A 74 6.62 -18.91 31.61
N ILE A 75 7.77 -18.25 31.52
CA ILE A 75 9.02 -18.69 32.14
C ILE A 75 9.19 -18.07 33.54
N TYR A 76 8.86 -16.79 33.69
CA TYR A 76 9.05 -16.02 34.91
C TYR A 76 8.14 -16.50 36.06
N THR A 77 6.86 -16.76 35.78
CA THR A 77 5.87 -17.20 36.78
C THR A 77 6.27 -18.49 37.52
N PRO A 78 6.61 -19.60 36.84
CA PRO A 78 7.00 -20.82 37.55
C PRO A 78 8.31 -20.67 38.34
N ILE A 79 9.27 -19.87 37.86
CA ILE A 79 10.52 -19.60 38.58
C ILE A 79 10.25 -18.88 39.89
N VAL A 80 9.44 -17.82 39.86
CA VAL A 80 9.06 -17.05 41.05
C VAL A 80 8.29 -17.92 42.04
N LEU A 81 7.35 -18.74 41.57
CA LEU A 81 6.60 -19.66 42.42
C LEU A 81 7.52 -20.68 43.10
N ALA A 82 8.45 -21.27 42.35
CA ALA A 82 9.44 -22.21 42.89
C ALA A 82 10.35 -21.53 43.92
N LEU A 83 10.81 -20.31 43.65
CA LEU A 83 11.65 -19.54 44.58
C LEU A 83 10.90 -19.15 45.85
N ALA A 84 9.63 -18.73 45.73
CA ALA A 84 8.79 -18.43 46.87
C ALA A 84 8.53 -19.68 47.74
N ALA A 85 8.26 -20.83 47.12
CA ALA A 85 8.13 -22.10 47.83
C ALA A 85 9.43 -22.49 48.54
N LEU A 86 10.58 -22.33 47.87
CA LEU A 86 11.89 -22.61 48.46
C LEU A 86 12.16 -21.73 49.68
N ILE A 87 11.92 -20.42 49.57
CA ILE A 87 12.12 -19.45 50.66
C ILE A 87 11.13 -19.68 51.81
N GLY A 88 9.90 -20.06 51.50
CA GLY A 88 8.86 -20.31 52.51
C GLY A 88 9.05 -21.63 53.26
N ILE A 89 9.69 -22.64 52.67
CA ILE A 89 9.76 -24.01 53.20
C ILE A 89 11.16 -24.37 53.70
N VAL A 90 12.23 -24.08 52.95
CA VAL A 90 13.58 -24.61 53.26
C VAL A 90 14.19 -24.01 54.53
N PRO A 91 14.26 -22.68 54.70
CA PRO A 91 14.83 -22.11 55.92
C PRO A 91 14.13 -22.52 57.23
N PRO A 92 12.78 -22.51 57.35
CA PRO A 92 12.14 -22.96 58.57
C PRO A 92 12.25 -24.48 58.78
N ALA A 93 12.28 -25.29 57.70
CA ALA A 93 12.54 -26.72 57.81
C ALA A 93 13.96 -27.04 58.30
N LEU A 94 14.94 -26.17 58.03
CA LEU A 94 16.31 -26.26 58.54
C LEU A 94 16.48 -25.60 59.93
N GLY A 95 15.42 -25.07 60.53
CA GLY A 95 15.45 -24.42 61.85
C GLY A 95 15.99 -22.98 61.85
N LEU A 96 16.08 -22.32 60.69
CA LEU A 96 16.61 -20.95 60.53
C LEU A 96 15.59 -19.84 60.88
N GLY A 97 14.68 -20.09 61.84
CA GLY A 97 13.71 -19.12 62.35
C GLY A 97 12.24 -19.55 62.25
N PRO A 98 11.30 -18.68 62.68
CA PRO A 98 9.88 -18.98 62.73
C PRO A 98 9.28 -19.21 61.33
N TRP A 99 8.35 -20.16 61.21
CA TRP A 99 7.59 -20.40 59.98
C TRP A 99 6.82 -19.16 59.50
N SER A 100 6.26 -18.38 60.44
CA SER A 100 5.53 -17.15 60.15
C SER A 100 6.35 -16.16 59.31
N ASP A 101 7.63 -16.00 59.64
CA ASP A 101 8.48 -14.97 59.06
C ASP A 101 8.91 -15.35 57.65
N TRP A 102 9.24 -16.62 57.43
CA TRP A 102 9.63 -17.15 56.13
C TRP A 102 8.44 -17.27 55.17
N ILE A 103 7.26 -17.67 55.67
CA ILE A 103 6.02 -17.64 54.90
C ILE A 103 5.66 -16.19 54.53
N TYR A 104 5.78 -15.24 55.46
CA TYR A 104 5.55 -13.82 55.17
C TYR A 104 6.49 -13.30 54.07
N ARG A 105 7.79 -13.62 54.15
CA ARG A 105 8.78 -13.26 53.10
C ARG A 105 8.45 -13.88 51.74
N ALA A 106 8.00 -15.14 51.71
CA ALA A 106 7.57 -15.79 50.47
C ALA A 106 6.33 -15.09 49.86
N LEU A 107 5.35 -14.70 50.67
CA LEU A 107 4.19 -13.93 50.23
C LEU A 107 4.59 -12.54 49.70
N VAL A 108 5.50 -11.85 50.38
CA VAL A 108 6.04 -10.56 49.93
C VAL A 108 6.73 -10.70 48.57
N LEU A 109 7.53 -11.75 48.36
CA LEU A 109 8.18 -12.04 47.08
C LEU A 109 7.16 -12.27 45.96
N LEU A 110 6.10 -13.04 46.21
CA LEU A 110 5.04 -13.30 45.22
C LEU A 110 4.36 -12.00 44.79
N VAL A 111 4.07 -11.11 45.74
CA VAL A 111 3.40 -9.82 45.47
C VAL A 111 4.32 -8.88 44.70
N ILE A 112 5.57 -8.71 45.11
CA ILE A 112 6.58 -7.91 44.38
C ILE A 112 6.77 -8.40 42.95
N SER A 113 6.58 -9.70 42.74
CA SER A 113 6.81 -10.31 41.45
C SER A 113 5.68 -10.04 40.44
N CYS A 114 4.50 -9.52 40.79
CA CYS A 114 3.47 -9.20 39.79
C CYS A 114 4.04 -8.29 38.69
N PRO A 115 4.06 -8.69 37.41
CA PRO A 115 4.48 -7.81 36.31
C PRO A 115 3.34 -6.95 35.82
N CYS A 116 2.58 -6.34 36.73
CA CYS A 116 1.35 -5.64 36.41
C CYS A 116 1.63 -4.46 35.43
N ALA A 117 2.63 -3.62 35.71
CA ALA A 117 3.03 -2.51 34.83
C ALA A 117 3.61 -2.97 33.47
N LEU A 118 4.37 -4.07 33.47
CA LEU A 118 4.97 -4.64 32.26
C LEU A 118 3.90 -5.18 31.31
N VAL A 119 2.92 -5.90 31.85
CA VAL A 119 1.85 -6.55 31.09
C VAL A 119 0.90 -5.52 30.47
N ILE A 120 0.55 -4.46 31.20
CA ILE A 120 -0.39 -3.45 30.72
C ILE A 120 0.24 -2.43 29.77
N SER A 121 1.57 -2.28 29.78
CA SER A 121 2.27 -1.31 28.94
C SER A 121 1.96 -1.47 27.46
N THR A 122 2.13 -2.67 26.91
CA THR A 122 2.03 -2.90 25.47
C THR A 122 0.61 -2.65 24.93
N PRO A 123 -0.46 -3.23 25.50
CA PRO A 123 -1.81 -3.01 25.01
C PRO A 123 -2.23 -1.52 25.06
N VAL A 124 -1.88 -0.80 26.13
CA VAL A 124 -2.26 0.61 26.27
C VAL A 124 -1.52 1.50 25.26
N SER A 125 -0.22 1.27 25.04
CA SER A 125 0.54 2.01 24.01
C SER A 125 0.01 1.74 22.61
N VAL A 126 -0.29 0.48 22.28
CA VAL A 126 -0.86 0.10 20.98
C VAL A 126 -2.23 0.73 20.78
N VAL A 127 -3.17 0.59 21.73
CA VAL A 127 -4.51 1.17 21.62
C VAL A 127 -4.45 2.70 21.51
N SER A 128 -3.58 3.34 22.28
CA SER A 128 -3.39 4.80 22.22
C SER A 128 -2.91 5.26 20.84
N ALA A 129 -1.97 4.52 20.25
CA ALA A 129 -1.45 4.82 18.91
C ALA A 129 -2.47 4.53 17.81
N LEU A 130 -3.20 3.40 17.86
CA LEU A 130 -4.26 3.08 16.91
C LEU A 130 -5.37 4.15 16.94
N ALA A 131 -5.76 4.61 18.13
CA ALA A 131 -6.73 5.69 18.28
C ALA A 131 -6.21 7.02 17.72
N ALA A 132 -4.92 7.35 17.92
CA ALA A 132 -4.30 8.54 17.34
C ALA A 132 -4.23 8.48 15.81
N ALA A 133 -3.86 7.32 15.26
CA ALA A 133 -3.82 7.06 13.83
C ALA A 133 -5.21 7.25 13.20
N ALA A 134 -6.23 6.61 13.78
CA ALA A 134 -7.60 6.67 13.28
C ALA A 134 -8.14 8.10 13.29
N ARG A 135 -7.89 8.89 14.35
CA ARG A 135 -8.27 10.32 14.41
C ARG A 135 -7.65 11.17 13.31
N LYS A 136 -6.49 10.77 12.77
CA LYS A 136 -5.81 11.48 11.67
C LYS A 136 -6.05 10.84 10.31
N GLY A 137 -6.99 9.91 10.19
CA GLY A 137 -7.37 9.28 8.93
C GLY A 137 -6.43 8.15 8.49
N VAL A 138 -5.72 7.50 9.42
CA VAL A 138 -4.89 6.31 9.15
C VAL A 138 -5.45 5.13 9.93
N LEU A 139 -5.96 4.14 9.24
CA LEU A 139 -6.49 2.92 9.83
C LEU A 139 -5.40 1.84 9.82
N ILE A 140 -4.99 1.37 11.00
CA ILE A 140 -4.03 0.27 11.14
C ILE A 140 -4.82 -0.91 11.73
N LYS A 141 -4.83 -2.06 11.05
CA LYS A 141 -5.71 -3.19 11.40
C LYS A 141 -5.34 -3.94 12.68
N GLY A 142 -4.19 -3.62 13.29
CA GLY A 142 -3.79 -4.21 14.56
C GLY A 142 -2.41 -3.80 15.03
N GLY A 143 -2.07 -4.18 16.27
CA GLY A 143 -0.77 -3.90 16.88
C GLY A 143 0.40 -4.54 16.15
N ALA A 144 0.20 -5.72 15.52
CA ALA A 144 1.24 -6.40 14.77
C ALA A 144 1.73 -5.56 13.58
N HIS A 145 0.79 -5.03 12.79
CA HIS A 145 1.09 -4.17 11.66
C HIS A 145 1.73 -2.86 12.08
N LEU A 146 1.31 -2.29 13.22
CA LEU A 146 1.96 -1.11 13.81
C LEU A 146 3.43 -1.39 14.18
N GLU A 147 3.71 -2.54 14.81
CA GLU A 147 5.09 -2.92 15.15
C GLU A 147 5.94 -3.21 13.92
N ARG A 148 5.37 -3.91 12.92
CA ARG A 148 6.06 -4.18 11.64
C ARG A 148 6.36 -2.89 10.90
N LEU A 149 5.40 -1.96 10.85
CA LEU A 149 5.56 -0.66 10.21
C LEU A 149 6.71 0.14 10.83
N ALA A 150 6.84 0.11 12.16
CA ALA A 150 7.95 0.77 12.84
C ALA A 150 9.34 0.22 12.44
N GLY A 151 9.42 -1.03 11.98
CA GLY A 151 10.64 -1.69 11.53
C GLY A 151 10.98 -1.50 10.05
N VAL A 152 10.07 -0.91 9.26
CA VAL A 152 10.25 -0.75 7.81
C VAL A 152 11.48 0.12 7.50
N ARG A 153 12.32 -0.38 6.60
CA ARG A 153 13.53 0.27 6.08
C ARG A 153 13.48 0.52 4.57
N CYS A 154 12.70 -0.27 3.84
CA CYS A 154 12.51 -0.11 2.40
C CYS A 154 11.04 0.14 2.08
N ILE A 155 10.78 1.02 1.12
CA ILE A 155 9.44 1.30 0.64
C ILE A 155 9.36 1.09 -0.86
N ALA A 156 8.40 0.29 -1.30
CA ALA A 156 8.02 0.16 -2.70
C ALA A 156 6.71 0.92 -2.94
N PHE A 157 6.72 1.85 -3.88
CA PHE A 157 5.54 2.55 -4.34
C PHE A 157 5.05 1.96 -5.66
N ASP A 158 3.73 1.76 -5.77
CA ASP A 158 3.10 1.75 -7.09
C ASP A 158 3.12 3.17 -7.69
N LYS A 159 3.06 3.25 -9.01
CA LYS A 159 2.97 4.52 -9.72
C LYS A 159 1.55 5.08 -9.68
N THR A 160 0.62 4.36 -10.28
CA THR A 160 -0.66 4.90 -10.74
C THR A 160 -1.61 5.00 -9.56
N GLY A 161 -2.25 6.16 -9.39
CA GLY A 161 -3.13 6.45 -8.24
C GLY A 161 -2.44 6.53 -6.88
N THR A 162 -1.19 6.11 -6.78
CA THR A 162 -0.34 6.23 -5.58
C THR A 162 0.54 7.47 -5.63
N LEU A 163 1.68 7.43 -6.35
CA LEU A 163 2.55 8.61 -6.50
C LEU A 163 1.95 9.65 -7.45
N THR A 164 1.11 9.20 -8.36
CA THR A 164 0.33 10.05 -9.25
C THR A 164 -1.13 10.12 -8.81
N ARG A 165 -1.90 11.04 -9.40
CA ARG A 165 -3.32 11.20 -9.04
C ARG A 165 -4.23 10.20 -9.76
N GLY A 166 -3.74 9.55 -10.82
CA GLY A 166 -4.61 8.82 -11.75
C GLY A 166 -5.35 9.73 -12.72
N ASP A 167 -5.08 11.05 -12.67
CA ASP A 167 -5.74 12.08 -13.48
C ASP A 167 -4.89 12.39 -14.72
N LEU A 168 -5.22 11.73 -15.82
CA LEU A 168 -4.58 11.95 -17.11
C LEU A 168 -4.78 13.40 -17.59
N ARG A 169 -3.70 14.04 -18.06
CA ARG A 169 -3.72 15.38 -18.65
C ARG A 169 -2.94 15.41 -19.95
N VAL A 170 -3.46 16.18 -20.92
CA VAL A 170 -2.72 16.48 -22.14
C VAL A 170 -1.52 17.35 -21.78
N VAL A 171 -0.32 16.87 -22.13
CA VAL A 171 0.96 17.56 -21.90
C VAL A 171 1.56 18.14 -23.18
N GLY A 172 1.07 17.73 -24.34
CA GLY A 172 1.49 18.28 -25.62
C GLY A 172 0.60 17.86 -26.77
N VAL A 173 0.50 18.72 -27.78
CA VAL A 173 -0.15 18.44 -29.06
C VAL A 173 0.86 18.74 -30.16
N THR A 174 1.27 17.72 -30.90
CA THR A 174 2.31 17.83 -31.93
C THR A 174 1.73 17.58 -33.31
N PRO A 175 1.77 18.58 -34.20
CA PRO A 175 1.39 18.41 -35.60
C PRO A 175 2.31 17.46 -36.35
N VAL A 176 1.72 16.63 -37.22
CA VAL A 176 2.45 15.72 -38.10
C VAL A 176 2.43 16.21 -39.54
N ASN A 177 1.27 16.62 -40.05
CA ASN A 177 1.07 17.06 -41.45
C ASN A 177 0.89 18.57 -41.62
N GLY A 178 1.39 19.38 -40.67
CA GLY A 178 1.26 20.85 -40.71
C GLY A 178 -0.10 21.40 -40.26
N ALA A 179 -1.04 20.55 -39.84
CA ALA A 179 -2.27 20.99 -39.20
C ALA A 179 -2.01 21.80 -37.91
N SER A 180 -2.90 22.73 -37.58
CA SER A 180 -2.76 23.49 -36.33
C SER A 180 -3.02 22.59 -35.11
N PRO A 181 -2.31 22.80 -33.98
CA PRO A 181 -2.59 22.11 -32.73
C PRO A 181 -4.06 22.21 -32.31
N GLN A 182 -4.70 23.36 -32.56
CA GLN A 182 -6.12 23.57 -32.31
C GLN A 182 -7.00 22.65 -33.17
N ARG A 183 -6.68 22.43 -34.45
CA ARG A 183 -7.45 21.52 -35.31
C ARG A 183 -7.30 20.07 -34.86
N ILE A 184 -6.09 19.65 -34.49
CA ILE A 184 -5.83 18.30 -33.96
C ILE A 184 -6.65 18.06 -32.68
N LEU A 185 -6.60 19.03 -31.76
CA LEU A 185 -7.36 18.97 -30.52
C LEU A 185 -8.87 18.99 -30.77
N GLN A 186 -9.34 19.78 -31.74
CA GLN A 186 -10.75 19.85 -32.13
C GLN A 186 -11.26 18.51 -32.65
N LEU A 187 -10.53 17.87 -33.57
CA LEU A 187 -10.90 16.58 -34.15
C LEU A 187 -10.95 15.48 -33.08
N ALA A 188 -9.90 15.40 -32.26
CA ALA A 188 -9.80 14.42 -31.19
C ALA A 188 -10.87 14.62 -30.11
N ALA A 189 -11.06 15.84 -29.63
CA ALA A 189 -12.07 16.14 -28.61
C ALA A 189 -13.50 15.94 -29.13
N SER A 190 -13.76 16.26 -30.40
CA SER A 190 -15.08 16.02 -30.99
C SER A 190 -15.37 14.52 -31.00
N LEU A 191 -14.46 13.70 -31.53
CA LEU A 191 -14.62 12.24 -31.54
C LEU A 191 -14.74 11.66 -30.12
N GLU A 192 -13.85 12.06 -29.20
CA GLU A 192 -13.84 11.57 -27.81
C GLU A 192 -15.05 12.05 -26.98
N SER A 193 -15.83 13.03 -27.45
CA SER A 193 -17.10 13.42 -26.79
C SER A 193 -18.14 12.30 -26.74
N ARG A 194 -17.96 11.24 -27.54
CA ARG A 194 -18.80 10.03 -27.57
C ARG A 194 -18.15 8.82 -26.87
N SER A 195 -16.95 8.99 -26.31
CA SER A 195 -16.15 7.96 -25.66
C SER A 195 -16.19 8.12 -24.13
N GLU A 196 -16.19 7.01 -23.40
CA GLU A 196 -16.10 7.01 -21.93
C GLU A 196 -14.66 6.83 -21.43
N HIS A 197 -13.68 6.75 -22.33
CA HIS A 197 -12.30 6.41 -22.00
C HIS A 197 -11.62 7.54 -21.17
N PRO A 198 -10.80 7.21 -20.13
CA PRO A 198 -10.08 8.22 -19.33
C PRO A 198 -9.21 9.18 -20.16
N ILE A 199 -8.56 8.67 -21.21
CA ILE A 199 -7.80 9.49 -22.18
C ILE A 199 -8.72 10.49 -22.90
N GLY A 200 -9.90 10.06 -23.34
CA GLY A 200 -10.89 10.93 -23.98
C GLY A 200 -11.34 12.07 -23.07
N ARG A 201 -11.58 11.77 -21.79
CA ARG A 201 -11.87 12.80 -20.76
C ARG A 201 -10.75 13.81 -20.61
N ALA A 202 -9.49 13.38 -20.63
CA ALA A 202 -8.34 14.27 -20.57
C ALA A 202 -8.27 15.22 -21.79
N ILE A 203 -8.56 14.70 -22.98
CA ILE A 203 -8.58 15.47 -24.24
C ILE A 203 -9.73 16.48 -24.22
N LEU A 204 -10.94 16.07 -23.81
CA LEU A 204 -12.10 16.94 -23.67
C LEU A 204 -11.86 18.08 -22.68
N ALA A 205 -11.28 17.78 -21.52
CA ALA A 205 -10.93 18.80 -20.52
C ALA A 205 -9.93 19.82 -21.10
N HIS A 206 -8.89 19.33 -21.79
CA HIS A 206 -7.90 20.21 -22.41
C HIS A 206 -8.50 21.07 -23.54
N ALA A 207 -9.42 20.52 -24.33
CA ALA A 207 -10.15 21.27 -25.37
C ALA A 207 -11.05 22.36 -24.76
N ALA A 208 -11.72 22.08 -23.65
CA ALA A 208 -12.52 23.06 -22.91
C ALA A 208 -11.65 24.21 -22.36
N ASP A 209 -10.50 23.89 -21.76
CA ASP A 209 -9.54 24.88 -21.24
C ASP A 209 -9.04 25.83 -22.35
N HIS A 210 -8.88 25.30 -23.57
CA HIS A 210 -8.44 26.07 -24.75
C HIS A 210 -9.60 26.64 -25.58
N ARG A 211 -10.85 26.53 -25.10
CA ARG A 211 -12.06 27.04 -25.75
C ARG A 211 -12.23 26.55 -27.20
N VAL A 212 -11.87 25.30 -27.45
CA VAL A 212 -12.03 24.66 -28.76
C VAL A 212 -13.48 24.23 -28.95
N ALA A 213 -14.12 24.70 -30.02
CA ALA A 213 -15.50 24.34 -30.34
C ALA A 213 -15.57 22.94 -30.93
N LEU A 214 -16.41 22.07 -30.36
CA LEU A 214 -16.62 20.71 -30.85
C LEU A 214 -17.45 20.70 -32.14
N GLU A 215 -17.14 19.75 -33.02
CA GLU A 215 -17.88 19.53 -34.26
C GLU A 215 -18.91 18.39 -34.12
N PRO A 216 -19.98 18.39 -34.93
CA PRO A 216 -20.95 17.31 -34.93
C PRO A 216 -20.29 15.98 -35.30
N VAL A 217 -20.53 14.97 -34.46
CA VAL A 217 -20.05 13.60 -34.65
C VAL A 217 -21.16 12.72 -35.18
N GLN A 218 -20.86 11.95 -36.23
CA GLN A 218 -21.73 10.93 -36.80
C GLN A 218 -20.98 9.60 -36.93
N ARG A 219 -21.71 8.48 -36.93
CA ARG A 219 -21.15 7.12 -37.11
C ARG A 219 -19.94 6.82 -36.21
N PHE A 220 -20.06 7.15 -34.92
CA PHE A 220 -19.02 6.81 -33.95
C PHE A 220 -18.94 5.29 -33.79
N GLU A 221 -17.72 4.76 -33.85
CA GLU A 221 -17.39 3.37 -33.62
C GLU A 221 -16.18 3.29 -32.69
N ALA A 222 -16.35 2.61 -31.55
CA ALA A 222 -15.24 2.31 -30.66
C ALA A 222 -14.48 1.08 -31.19
N LEU A 223 -13.15 1.14 -31.17
CA LEU A 223 -12.25 0.05 -31.56
C LEU A 223 -11.54 -0.45 -30.29
N PRO A 224 -12.08 -1.46 -29.57
CA PRO A 224 -11.56 -1.89 -28.28
C PRO A 224 -10.05 -2.21 -28.33
N GLY A 225 -9.30 -1.67 -27.38
CA GLY A 225 -7.84 -1.84 -27.29
C GLY A 225 -7.01 -1.10 -28.33
N LEU A 226 -7.64 -0.37 -29.26
CA LEU A 226 -6.96 0.32 -30.36
C LEU A 226 -7.29 1.82 -30.44
N GLY A 227 -8.54 2.22 -30.23
CA GLY A 227 -8.96 3.62 -30.35
C GLY A 227 -10.46 3.77 -30.67
N ALA A 228 -10.80 4.76 -31.48
CA ALA A 228 -12.14 5.00 -32.00
C ALA A 228 -12.10 5.73 -33.34
N GLU A 229 -13.16 5.59 -34.13
CA GLU A 229 -13.34 6.30 -35.40
C GLU A 229 -14.73 6.92 -35.50
N ALA A 230 -14.83 8.04 -36.21
CA ALA A 230 -16.10 8.70 -36.45
C ALA A 230 -16.04 9.63 -37.68
N LEU A 231 -17.19 10.12 -38.13
CA LEU A 231 -17.30 11.26 -39.02
C LEU A 231 -17.44 12.54 -38.20
N VAL A 232 -16.47 13.44 -38.30
CA VAL A 232 -16.45 14.73 -37.58
C VAL A 232 -16.45 15.85 -38.61
N GLY A 233 -17.48 16.69 -38.60
CA GLY A 233 -17.59 17.78 -39.59
C GLY A 233 -17.69 17.33 -41.05
N GLY A 234 -17.97 16.03 -41.29
CA GLY A 234 -18.00 15.41 -42.62
C GLY A 234 -16.74 14.62 -42.98
N ASP A 235 -15.64 14.80 -42.25
CA ASP A 235 -14.37 14.09 -42.48
C ASP A 235 -14.32 12.79 -41.67
N ARG A 236 -13.72 11.72 -42.23
CA ARG A 236 -13.42 10.49 -41.49
C ARG A 236 -12.23 10.74 -40.58
N VAL A 237 -12.46 10.66 -39.27
CA VAL A 237 -11.47 10.86 -38.22
C VAL A 237 -11.23 9.56 -37.48
N VAL A 238 -9.97 9.28 -37.17
CA VAL A 238 -9.55 8.16 -36.34
C VAL A 238 -8.64 8.67 -35.22
N VAL A 239 -8.89 8.22 -33.99
CA VAL A 239 -8.12 8.55 -32.80
C VAL A 239 -7.72 7.25 -32.11
N GLY A 240 -6.45 7.04 -31.80
CA GLY A 240 -6.05 5.77 -31.19
C GLY A 240 -4.56 5.59 -30.94
N SER A 241 -4.18 4.35 -30.63
CA SER A 241 -2.81 3.94 -30.39
C SER A 241 -1.96 3.96 -31.65
N HIS A 242 -0.63 3.94 -31.47
CA HIS A 242 0.34 3.79 -32.57
C HIS A 242 0.06 2.54 -33.41
N ARG A 243 -0.27 1.42 -32.74
CA ARG A 243 -0.60 0.14 -33.39
C ARG A 243 -1.75 0.25 -34.39
N LEU A 244 -2.81 0.99 -34.06
CA LEU A 244 -3.94 1.20 -34.97
C LEU A 244 -3.52 1.92 -36.26
N PHE A 245 -2.61 2.89 -36.14
CA PHE A 245 -2.12 3.66 -37.28
C PHE A 245 -1.13 2.86 -38.12
N ASP A 246 -0.31 2.01 -37.49
CA ASP A 246 0.62 1.12 -38.16
C ASP A 246 -0.11 0.02 -38.94
N GLU A 247 -1.10 -0.65 -38.33
CA GLU A 247 -1.93 -1.68 -38.99
C GLU A 247 -2.72 -1.13 -40.19
N ARG A 248 -3.04 0.17 -40.20
CA ARG A 248 -3.73 0.84 -41.31
C ARG A 248 -2.78 1.46 -42.35
N GLY A 249 -1.47 1.31 -42.18
CA GLY A 249 -0.46 1.88 -43.08
C GLY A 249 -0.47 3.41 -43.09
N LEU A 250 -0.96 4.05 -42.02
CA LEU A 250 -1.07 5.50 -41.89
C LEU A 250 0.22 6.14 -41.38
N CYS A 251 1.18 5.35 -40.88
CA CYS A 251 2.45 5.87 -40.39
C CYS A 251 3.53 5.89 -41.48
N SER A 252 4.11 7.07 -41.74
CA SER A 252 5.37 7.17 -42.49
C SER A 252 6.59 7.02 -41.56
N LYS A 253 7.77 6.77 -42.14
CA LYS A 253 9.04 6.69 -41.38
C LYS A 253 9.34 7.95 -40.57
N GLU A 254 8.92 9.11 -41.05
CA GLU A 254 9.09 10.40 -40.37
C GLU A 254 8.14 10.54 -39.16
N VAL A 255 6.94 9.96 -39.26
CA VAL A 255 6.00 9.89 -38.13
C VAL A 255 6.56 8.98 -37.04
N HIS A 256 7.08 7.80 -37.39
CA HIS A 256 7.75 6.92 -36.42
C HIS A 256 8.92 7.60 -35.72
N ALA A 257 9.82 8.25 -36.46
CA ALA A 257 10.97 8.94 -35.86
C ALA A 257 10.57 10.07 -34.88
N ARG A 258 9.46 10.78 -35.16
CA ARG A 258 8.92 11.79 -34.23
C ARG A 258 8.23 11.17 -33.01
N VAL A 259 7.60 10.01 -33.20
CA VAL A 259 6.90 9.26 -32.14
C VAL A 259 7.88 8.70 -31.14
N ASP A 260 9.00 8.14 -31.58
CA ASP A 260 10.03 7.60 -30.69
C ASP A 260 10.57 8.70 -29.75
N VAL A 261 10.87 9.88 -30.29
CA VAL A 261 11.31 11.04 -29.51
C VAL A 261 10.25 11.54 -28.52
N LEU A 262 8.96 11.44 -28.86
CA LEU A 262 7.86 11.86 -27.99
C LEU A 262 7.49 10.79 -26.94
N GLY A 263 7.71 9.52 -27.27
CA GLY A 263 7.43 8.35 -26.42
C GLY A 263 8.48 8.16 -25.31
N ASP A 264 9.72 8.57 -25.56
CA ASP A 264 10.83 8.56 -24.60
C ASP A 264 10.58 9.40 -23.33
N GLY A 265 9.54 10.22 -23.31
CA GLY A 265 9.11 10.97 -22.11
C GLY A 265 8.12 10.22 -21.22
N GLY A 266 7.76 8.98 -21.56
CA GLY A 266 6.81 8.20 -20.77
C GLY A 266 5.37 8.64 -20.83
N ARG A 267 5.01 9.24 -21.97
CA ARG A 267 3.68 9.80 -22.23
C ARG A 267 2.90 8.78 -23.03
N SER A 268 1.62 8.61 -22.71
CA SER A 268 0.70 7.87 -23.57
C SER A 268 0.43 8.72 -24.81
N LEU A 269 0.84 8.22 -25.98
CA LEU A 269 0.66 8.91 -27.25
C LEU A 269 -0.65 8.48 -27.91
N VAL A 270 -1.46 9.47 -28.23
CA VAL A 270 -2.74 9.31 -28.93
C VAL A 270 -2.61 9.91 -30.30
N PHE A 271 -2.72 9.09 -31.33
CA PHE A 271 -2.62 9.51 -32.72
C PHE A 271 -3.97 9.99 -33.21
N VAL A 272 -3.95 11.04 -34.03
CA VAL A 272 -5.13 11.64 -34.63
C VAL A 272 -4.94 11.65 -36.14
N GLY A 273 -5.88 11.06 -36.87
CA GLY A 273 -5.89 10.98 -38.32
C GLY A 273 -7.19 11.53 -38.88
N ALA A 274 -7.13 12.14 -40.05
CA ALA A 274 -8.29 12.67 -40.77
C ALA A 274 -8.10 12.44 -42.27
N ALA A 275 -9.20 12.14 -42.97
CA ALA A 275 -9.22 11.91 -44.42
C ALA A 275 -8.23 10.83 -44.92
N GLY A 276 -7.80 9.91 -44.05
CA GLY A 276 -6.85 8.86 -44.40
C GLY A 276 -5.37 9.21 -44.20
N ASP A 277 -5.05 10.34 -43.56
CA ASP A 277 -3.67 10.74 -43.24
C ASP A 277 -3.50 11.03 -41.73
N PRO A 278 -2.30 10.80 -41.16
CA PRO A 278 -1.97 11.19 -39.79
C PRO A 278 -1.83 12.71 -39.68
N VAL A 279 -2.66 13.32 -38.82
CA VAL A 279 -2.72 14.78 -38.65
C VAL A 279 -1.84 15.25 -37.50
N GLY A 280 -1.83 14.49 -36.40
CA GLY A 280 -1.07 14.86 -35.21
C GLY A 280 -1.04 13.79 -34.14
N VAL A 281 -0.27 14.08 -33.10
CA VAL A 281 -0.15 13.24 -31.90
C VAL A 281 -0.46 14.09 -30.68
N ILE A 282 -1.31 13.59 -29.80
CA ILE A 282 -1.63 14.17 -28.49
C ILE A 282 -0.91 13.32 -27.45
N ALA A 283 -0.01 13.94 -26.70
CA ALA A 283 0.68 13.30 -25.60
C ALA A 283 -0.09 13.52 -24.30
N VAL A 284 -0.42 12.43 -23.62
CA VAL A 284 -1.15 12.42 -22.35
C VAL A 284 -0.25 11.82 -21.28
N SER A 285 -0.22 12.43 -20.09
CA SER A 285 0.54 11.91 -18.96
C SER A 285 -0.27 12.09 -17.69
N ASP A 286 -0.09 11.16 -16.75
CA ASP A 286 -0.48 11.36 -15.37
C ASP A 286 0.54 12.30 -14.71
N ARG A 287 0.08 13.15 -13.79
CA ARG A 287 0.95 14.06 -13.04
C ARG A 287 1.29 13.46 -11.67
N PRO A 288 2.55 13.56 -11.21
CA PRO A 288 2.87 13.27 -9.83
C PRO A 288 2.04 14.14 -8.88
N ARG A 289 1.71 13.60 -7.72
CA ARG A 289 1.13 14.37 -6.62
C ARG A 289 2.17 15.41 -6.17
N GLU A 290 1.72 16.64 -5.91
CA GLU A 290 2.59 17.73 -5.46
C GLU A 290 3.37 17.35 -4.20
N ALA A 291 2.71 16.65 -3.28
CA ALA A 291 3.30 16.17 -2.04
C ALA A 291 4.16 14.89 -2.18
N ALA A 292 4.33 14.33 -3.38
CA ALA A 292 5.07 13.06 -3.55
C ALA A 292 6.54 13.19 -3.16
N ARG A 293 7.21 14.25 -3.64
CA ARG A 293 8.61 14.54 -3.29
C ARG A 293 8.77 14.78 -1.79
N ASP A 294 7.90 15.60 -1.21
CA ASP A 294 7.93 15.91 0.22
C ASP A 294 7.67 14.66 1.07
N ALA A 295 6.75 13.79 0.66
CA ALA A 295 6.47 12.53 1.33
C ALA A 295 7.70 11.61 1.30
N VAL A 296 8.36 11.45 0.15
CA VAL A 296 9.58 10.64 0.03
C VAL A 296 10.71 11.21 0.89
N GLN A 297 10.90 12.53 0.91
CA GLN A 297 11.91 13.14 1.77
C GLN A 297 11.61 12.91 3.26
N LEU A 298 10.36 13.12 3.70
CA LEU A 298 9.96 12.86 5.07
C LEU A 298 10.12 11.38 5.45
N LEU A 299 9.89 10.45 4.52
CA LEU A 299 10.13 9.03 4.77
C LEU A 299 11.62 8.74 5.02
N ARG A 300 12.52 9.36 4.25
CA ARG A 300 13.97 9.25 4.48
C ARG A 300 14.39 9.86 5.81
N ASP A 301 13.87 11.03 6.14
CA ASP A 301 14.14 11.70 7.42
C ASP A 301 13.63 10.86 8.61
N ASN A 302 12.58 10.07 8.38
CA ASN A 302 12.07 9.07 9.31
C ASN A 302 12.67 7.68 9.05
N GLY A 303 13.93 7.60 8.61
CA GLY A 303 14.78 6.41 8.56
C GLY A 303 14.31 5.29 7.63
N VAL A 304 13.72 5.64 6.48
CA VAL A 304 13.63 4.76 5.31
C VAL A 304 14.93 4.93 4.50
N GLU A 305 15.63 3.82 4.28
CA GLU A 305 16.95 3.81 3.64
C GLU A 305 16.84 3.71 2.12
N HIS A 306 15.81 3.01 1.62
CA HIS A 306 15.63 2.75 0.19
C HIS A 306 14.18 2.93 -0.25
N VAL A 307 13.99 3.59 -1.38
CA VAL A 307 12.68 3.82 -1.99
C VAL A 307 12.70 3.31 -3.43
N ALA A 308 11.79 2.39 -3.75
CA ALA A 308 11.64 1.80 -5.06
C ALA A 308 10.29 2.17 -5.69
N LEU A 309 10.27 2.29 -7.02
CA LEU A 309 9.06 2.42 -7.84
C LEU A 309 8.82 1.11 -8.59
N LEU A 310 7.66 0.50 -8.40
CA LEU A 310 7.22 -0.69 -9.11
C LEU A 310 6.05 -0.30 -10.02
N THR A 311 6.15 -0.51 -11.32
CA THR A 311 5.08 -0.14 -12.25
C THR A 311 5.01 -1.06 -13.46
N GLY A 312 3.81 -1.20 -14.03
CA GLY A 312 3.58 -1.85 -15.32
C GLY A 312 3.92 -0.94 -16.51
N ASP A 313 4.12 0.35 -16.27
CA ASP A 313 4.39 1.34 -17.31
C ASP A 313 5.78 1.17 -17.92
N HIS A 314 6.00 1.83 -19.06
CA HIS A 314 7.28 1.79 -19.75
C HIS A 314 8.39 2.51 -18.97
N GLU A 315 9.62 2.04 -19.15
CA GLU A 315 10.78 2.45 -18.34
C GLU A 315 11.05 3.95 -18.38
N ALA A 316 10.91 4.56 -19.55
CA ALA A 316 11.02 6.00 -19.75
C ALA A 316 10.11 6.81 -18.81
N ALA A 317 8.83 6.41 -18.68
CA ALA A 317 7.86 7.07 -17.80
C ALA A 317 8.22 6.95 -16.34
N ALA A 318 8.62 5.74 -15.96
CA ALA A 318 8.96 5.40 -14.60
C ALA A 318 10.21 6.18 -14.15
N ARG A 319 11.23 6.31 -15.01
CA ARG A 319 12.46 7.08 -14.73
C ARG A 319 12.20 8.58 -14.57
N VAL A 320 11.41 9.19 -15.45
CA VAL A 320 11.07 10.62 -15.35
C VAL A 320 10.35 10.92 -14.02
N LEU A 321 9.40 10.06 -13.62
CA LEU A 321 8.73 10.20 -12.34
C LEU A 321 9.69 10.00 -11.16
N ALA A 322 10.55 8.98 -11.24
CA ALA A 322 11.53 8.66 -10.21
C ALA A 322 12.50 9.82 -9.95
N GLU A 323 13.01 10.47 -10.99
CA GLU A 323 13.88 11.64 -10.87
C GLU A 323 13.15 12.84 -10.26
N ALA A 324 11.89 13.08 -10.66
CA ALA A 324 11.09 14.18 -10.13
C ALA A 324 10.84 14.04 -8.62
N VAL A 325 10.57 12.82 -8.16
CA VAL A 325 10.18 12.51 -6.78
C VAL A 325 11.37 12.14 -5.88
N GLY A 326 12.50 11.67 -6.45
CA GLY A 326 13.70 11.27 -5.71
C GLY A 326 13.69 9.78 -5.29
N ILE A 327 13.32 8.90 -6.21
CA ILE A 327 13.28 7.43 -6.02
C ILE A 327 14.66 6.81 -6.34
N ASP A 328 15.07 5.77 -5.60
CA ASP A 328 16.40 5.13 -5.73
C ASP A 328 16.44 4.04 -6.81
N GLU A 329 15.39 3.22 -6.89
CA GLU A 329 15.31 2.08 -7.80
C GLU A 329 13.99 2.09 -8.56
N VAL A 330 14.04 1.85 -9.87
CA VAL A 330 12.85 1.78 -10.73
C VAL A 330 12.77 0.38 -11.35
N ARG A 331 11.59 -0.24 -11.26
CA ARG A 331 11.26 -1.48 -11.97
C ARG A 331 9.97 -1.27 -12.75
N SER A 332 10.08 -1.33 -14.06
CA SER A 332 9.03 -1.01 -15.03
C SER A 332 8.61 -2.24 -15.85
N GLY A 333 7.46 -2.17 -16.51
CA GLY A 333 6.93 -3.27 -17.33
C GLY A 333 6.58 -4.52 -16.52
N LEU A 334 6.27 -4.37 -15.23
CA LEU A 334 5.98 -5.48 -14.33
C LEU A 334 4.53 -5.95 -14.45
N LEU A 335 4.33 -7.27 -14.52
CA LEU A 335 3.03 -7.90 -14.25
C LEU A 335 2.79 -8.00 -12.73
N PRO A 336 1.56 -8.30 -12.27
CA PRO A 336 1.27 -8.45 -10.84
C PRO A 336 2.17 -9.48 -10.13
N GLU A 337 2.48 -10.60 -10.79
CA GLU A 337 3.38 -11.63 -10.22
C GLU A 337 4.84 -11.13 -10.12
N ASP A 338 5.28 -10.32 -11.09
CA ASP A 338 6.61 -9.71 -11.08
C ASP A 338 6.74 -8.66 -9.97
N LYS A 339 5.66 -7.92 -9.67
CA LYS A 339 5.61 -7.03 -8.51
C LYS A 339 5.82 -7.79 -7.20
N VAL A 340 5.20 -8.96 -7.04
CA VAL A 340 5.41 -9.82 -5.87
C VAL A 340 6.87 -10.27 -5.75
N ALA A 341 7.46 -10.73 -6.85
CA ALA A 341 8.86 -11.12 -6.88
C ALA A 341 9.80 -9.93 -6.57
N ALA A 342 9.46 -8.73 -7.07
CA ALA A 342 10.22 -7.52 -6.79
C ALA A 342 10.18 -7.12 -5.32
N VAL A 343 9.01 -7.15 -4.68
CA VAL A 343 8.85 -6.89 -3.23
C VAL A 343 9.69 -7.88 -2.41
N ARG A 344 9.66 -9.17 -2.76
CA ARG A 344 10.49 -10.18 -2.08
C ARG A 344 12.00 -9.90 -2.22
N GLY A 345 12.44 -9.56 -3.43
CA GLY A 345 13.85 -9.21 -3.67
C GLY A 345 14.30 -7.90 -2.99
N LEU A 346 13.38 -6.95 -2.79
CA LEU A 346 13.66 -5.75 -1.98
C LEU A 346 13.78 -6.12 -0.50
N ARG A 347 12.91 -7.01 -0.01
CA ARG A 347 12.93 -7.49 1.36
C ARG A 347 14.23 -8.23 1.72
N GLU A 348 14.74 -9.05 0.83
CA GLU A 348 16.00 -9.77 1.02
C GLU A 348 17.21 -8.83 1.05
N ARG A 349 17.21 -7.78 0.23
CA ARG A 349 18.35 -6.84 0.11
C ARG A 349 18.36 -5.74 1.17
N HIS A 350 17.18 -5.22 1.54
CA HIS A 350 17.03 -4.02 2.37
C HIS A 350 16.29 -4.28 3.70
N GLY A 351 15.82 -5.50 3.93
CA GLY A 351 15.08 -5.89 5.14
C GLY A 351 13.60 -5.54 5.07
N ALA A 352 13.00 -5.20 6.22
CA ALA A 352 11.55 -5.00 6.32
C ALA A 352 11.03 -3.98 5.29
N THR A 353 10.13 -4.42 4.43
CA THR A 353 9.68 -3.67 3.26
C THR A 353 8.18 -3.40 3.35
N ALA A 354 7.79 -2.14 3.10
CA ALA A 354 6.38 -1.79 2.90
C ALA A 354 6.08 -1.60 1.41
N MET A 355 4.91 -2.05 0.97
CA MET A 355 4.36 -1.79 -0.36
C MET A 355 3.21 -0.79 -0.22
N ILE A 356 3.15 0.22 -1.09
CA ILE A 356 2.06 1.19 -1.14
C ILE A 356 1.40 1.13 -2.52
N GLY A 357 0.08 0.97 -2.55
CA GLY A 357 -0.71 0.87 -3.77
C GLY A 357 -2.15 1.33 -3.55
N ASP A 358 -2.92 1.42 -4.63
CA ASP A 358 -4.32 1.83 -4.62
C ASP A 358 -5.30 0.72 -5.07
N GLY A 359 -4.83 -0.31 -5.79
CA GLY A 359 -5.72 -1.19 -6.57
C GLY A 359 -5.71 -2.69 -6.24
N VAL A 360 -6.70 -3.39 -6.84
CA VAL A 360 -6.81 -4.87 -6.91
C VAL A 360 -5.53 -5.50 -7.46
N ASN A 361 -4.92 -4.84 -8.46
CA ASN A 361 -3.70 -5.31 -9.14
C ASN A 361 -2.49 -5.35 -8.20
N ASP A 362 -2.50 -4.54 -7.14
CA ASP A 362 -1.42 -4.48 -6.15
C ASP A 362 -1.73 -5.30 -4.90
N ALA A 363 -2.95 -5.80 -4.72
CA ALA A 363 -3.30 -6.66 -3.59
C ALA A 363 -2.29 -7.81 -3.35
N PRO A 364 -1.79 -8.51 -4.38
CA PRO A 364 -0.80 -9.58 -4.19
C PRO A 364 0.55 -9.04 -3.69
N ALA A 365 0.98 -7.88 -4.21
CA ALA A 365 2.23 -7.24 -3.82
C ALA A 365 2.14 -6.62 -2.42
N LEU A 366 0.98 -6.04 -2.07
CA LEU A 366 0.66 -5.54 -0.73
C LEU A 366 0.71 -6.67 0.31
N ALA A 367 0.15 -7.83 -0.01
CA ALA A 367 0.18 -9.00 0.88
C ALA A 367 1.57 -9.64 1.00
N ALA A 368 2.42 -9.52 -0.03
CA ALA A 368 3.78 -10.06 -0.02
C ALA A 368 4.78 -9.20 0.75
N ALA A 369 4.45 -7.93 1.02
CA ALA A 369 5.26 -7.02 1.82
C ALA A 369 5.16 -7.35 3.32
N ASP A 370 6.12 -6.87 4.12
CA ASP A 370 5.99 -6.98 5.58
C ASP A 370 4.86 -6.07 6.10
N VAL A 371 4.60 -4.97 5.38
CA VAL A 371 3.44 -4.09 5.59
C VAL A 371 2.86 -3.63 4.26
N GLY A 372 1.60 -3.98 3.98
CA GLY A 372 0.83 -3.41 2.86
C GLY A 372 0.09 -2.14 3.28
N ILE A 373 0.28 -1.03 2.55
CA ILE A 373 -0.42 0.24 2.76
C ILE A 373 -1.30 0.55 1.54
N ALA A 374 -2.61 0.63 1.75
CA ALA A 374 -3.56 1.05 0.73
C ALA A 374 -3.84 2.56 0.80
N MET A 375 -3.81 3.24 -0.35
CA MET A 375 -4.41 4.57 -0.56
C MET A 375 -5.95 4.46 -0.55
N GLY A 376 -6.72 5.54 -0.33
CA GLY A 376 -8.16 5.39 -0.04
C GLY A 376 -9.13 6.52 -0.38
N ALA A 377 -10.40 6.09 -0.37
CA ALA A 377 -11.63 6.51 -1.05
C ALA A 377 -11.80 5.95 -2.48
N ALA A 378 -10.75 5.91 -3.30
CA ALA A 378 -10.79 5.34 -4.65
C ALA A 378 -10.22 3.91 -4.76
N GLY A 379 -9.56 3.42 -3.70
CA GLY A 379 -9.01 2.08 -3.69
C GLY A 379 -10.09 1.00 -3.63
N SER A 380 -9.97 -0.02 -4.47
CA SER A 380 -10.95 -1.11 -4.54
C SER A 380 -11.17 -1.77 -3.17
N ASP A 381 -12.39 -2.24 -2.88
CA ASP A 381 -12.70 -2.97 -1.63
C ASP A 381 -11.68 -4.09 -1.35
N ALA A 382 -11.20 -4.77 -2.39
CA ALA A 382 -10.17 -5.80 -2.28
C ALA A 382 -8.81 -5.29 -1.75
N ALA A 383 -8.38 -4.09 -2.14
CA ALA A 383 -7.15 -3.48 -1.66
C ALA A 383 -7.28 -3.05 -0.19
N LEU A 384 -8.42 -2.48 0.19
CA LEU A 384 -8.74 -2.14 1.57
C LEU A 384 -8.85 -3.38 2.46
N GLU A 385 -9.39 -4.50 1.97
CA GLU A 385 -9.45 -5.77 2.69
C GLU A 385 -8.07 -6.42 2.84
N THR A 386 -7.20 -6.27 1.85
CA THR A 386 -5.87 -6.90 1.84
C THR A 386 -4.83 -6.12 2.64
N ALA A 387 -4.89 -4.78 2.63
CA ALA A 387 -3.84 -3.95 3.23
C ALA A 387 -3.84 -3.99 4.77
N ASP A 388 -2.65 -3.96 5.36
CA ASP A 388 -2.44 -3.91 6.80
C ASP A 388 -2.75 -2.52 7.39
N VAL A 389 -2.48 -1.49 6.58
CA VAL A 389 -2.73 -0.08 6.86
C VAL A 389 -3.52 0.51 5.71
N ALA A 390 -4.58 1.24 6.00
CA ALA A 390 -5.38 1.95 5.02
C ALA A 390 -5.40 3.44 5.33
N LEU A 391 -5.18 4.27 4.31
CA LEU A 391 -5.36 5.71 4.40
C LEU A 391 -6.82 6.04 4.07
N MET A 392 -7.51 6.80 4.92
CA MET A 392 -8.92 7.15 4.70
C MET A 392 -9.11 8.21 3.59
N ALA A 393 -8.03 8.87 3.19
CA ALA A 393 -7.97 9.85 2.12
C ALA A 393 -6.68 9.65 1.34
N ASP A 394 -6.67 10.08 0.07
CA ASP A 394 -5.53 9.99 -0.84
C ASP A 394 -4.41 11.01 -0.53
N GLU A 395 -3.94 11.01 0.71
CA GLU A 395 -2.93 11.92 1.24
C GLU A 395 -1.61 11.17 1.53
N LEU A 396 -0.66 11.24 0.59
CA LEU A 396 0.66 10.59 0.72
C LEU A 396 1.42 10.98 2.01
N LEU A 397 1.22 12.20 2.53
CA LEU A 397 1.88 12.68 3.75
C LEU A 397 1.47 11.90 5.01
N LYS A 398 0.37 11.13 4.96
CA LYS A 398 -0.06 10.27 6.06
C LYS A 398 0.84 9.06 6.25
N ILE A 399 1.56 8.64 5.21
CA ILE A 399 2.48 7.49 5.26
C ILE A 399 3.68 7.81 6.18
N PRO A 400 4.44 8.91 6.00
CA PRO A 400 5.47 9.29 6.96
C PRO A 400 4.92 9.56 8.37
N TYR A 401 3.71 10.11 8.51
CA TYR A 401 3.07 10.23 9.82
C TYR A 401 2.85 8.87 10.50
N ALA A 402 2.30 7.88 9.78
CA ALA A 402 2.05 6.54 10.29
C ALA A 402 3.36 5.85 10.71
N LEU A 403 4.42 6.00 9.91
CA LEU A 403 5.75 5.46 10.22
C LEU A 403 6.32 6.09 11.50
N ARG A 404 6.24 7.42 11.62
CA ARG A 404 6.71 8.16 12.81
C ARG A 404 5.96 7.73 14.07
N LEU A 405 4.63 7.66 14.00
CA LEU A 405 3.78 7.24 15.11
C LEU A 405 4.11 5.80 15.55
N SER A 406 4.29 4.89 14.58
CA SER A 406 4.64 3.49 14.85
C SER A 406 5.99 3.38 15.58
N ARG A 407 7.00 4.14 15.13
CA ARG A 407 8.33 4.20 15.79
C ARG A 407 8.27 4.84 17.17
N ALA A 408 7.50 5.92 17.33
CA ALA A 408 7.26 6.54 18.63
C ALA A 408 6.59 5.57 19.61
N THR A 409 5.66 4.74 19.12
CA THR A 409 4.98 3.71 19.91
C THR A 409 5.95 2.62 20.37
N LEU A 410 6.79 2.09 19.49
CA LEU A 410 7.82 1.12 19.89
C LEU A 410 8.82 1.70 20.89
N ARG A 411 9.22 2.96 20.72
CA ARG A 411 10.09 3.65 21.69
C ARG A 411 9.41 3.79 23.06
N ASN A 412 8.12 4.12 23.07
CA ASN A 412 7.31 4.21 24.29
C ASN A 412 7.21 2.85 25.00
N ILE A 413 6.92 1.77 24.25
CA ILE A 413 6.86 0.40 24.77
C ILE A 413 8.21 0.00 25.37
N ARG A 414 9.33 0.21 24.66
CA ARG A 414 10.67 -0.12 25.16
C ARG A 414 11.01 0.66 26.44
N ALA A 415 10.66 1.95 26.50
CA ALA A 415 10.88 2.78 27.68
C ALA A 415 10.07 2.28 28.89
N ASN A 416 8.80 1.95 28.69
CA ASN A 416 7.93 1.44 29.75
C ASN A 416 8.37 0.05 30.26
N ILE A 417 8.78 -0.83 29.34
CA ILE A 417 9.35 -2.15 29.69
C ILE A 417 10.63 -1.97 30.51
N ALA A 418 11.56 -1.13 30.04
CA ALA A 418 12.81 -0.85 30.74
C ALA A 418 12.56 -0.27 32.15
N PHE A 419 11.64 0.69 32.27
CA PHE A 419 11.21 1.26 33.54
C PHE A 419 10.62 0.19 34.48
N SER A 420 9.72 -0.65 33.98
CA SER A 420 9.08 -1.71 34.76
C SER A 420 10.09 -2.75 35.28
N ILE A 421 11.05 -3.14 34.44
CA ILE A 421 12.11 -4.09 34.83
C ILE A 421 13.07 -3.45 35.84
N ALA A 422 13.49 -2.19 35.62
CA ALA A 422 14.40 -1.49 36.52
C ALA A 422 13.79 -1.31 37.92
N LEU A 423 12.52 -0.92 38.00
CA LEU A 423 11.82 -0.78 39.27
C LEU A 423 11.73 -2.11 40.02
N LYS A 424 11.40 -3.20 39.31
CA LYS A 424 11.35 -4.54 39.90
C LYS A 424 12.69 -5.03 40.40
N ALA A 425 13.76 -4.80 39.63
CA ALA A 425 15.11 -5.14 40.06
C ALA A 425 15.51 -4.39 41.34
N ALA A 426 15.19 -3.09 41.44
CA ALA A 426 15.42 -2.31 42.64
C ALA A 426 14.65 -2.86 43.86
N PHE A 427 13.36 -3.20 43.69
CA PHE A 427 12.55 -3.79 44.76
C PHE A 427 13.01 -5.18 45.18
N LEU A 428 13.48 -6.00 44.25
CA LEU A 428 14.07 -7.31 44.56
C LEU A 428 15.34 -7.16 45.43
N VAL A 429 16.22 -6.22 45.09
CA VAL A 429 17.41 -5.91 45.90
C VAL A 429 17.02 -5.42 47.29
N MET A 430 16.05 -4.51 47.40
CA MET A 430 15.55 -4.03 48.70
C MET A 430 14.91 -5.15 49.55
N ALA A 431 14.24 -6.12 48.91
CA ALA A 431 13.68 -7.28 49.60
C ALA A 431 14.76 -8.20 50.15
N VAL A 432 15.83 -8.46 49.39
CA VAL A 432 16.98 -9.26 49.84
C VAL A 432 17.70 -8.58 51.01
N LEU A 433 17.81 -7.25 51.00
CA LEU A 433 18.39 -6.47 52.10
C LEU A 433 17.46 -6.35 53.33
N GLY A 434 16.23 -6.86 53.25
CA GLY A 434 15.26 -6.83 54.35
C GLY A 434 14.60 -5.47 54.59
N VAL A 435 14.73 -4.53 53.66
CA VAL A 435 14.19 -3.16 53.77
C VAL A 435 12.80 -3.04 53.11
N ALA A 436 12.48 -3.92 52.14
CA ALA A 436 11.20 -3.87 51.45
C ALA A 436 10.07 -4.46 52.30
N THR A 437 8.97 -3.72 52.40
CA THR A 437 7.72 -4.16 53.04
C THR A 437 6.62 -4.39 52.01
N LEU A 438 5.59 -5.15 52.40
CA LEU A 438 4.47 -5.48 51.51
C LEU A 438 3.75 -4.24 50.95
N TRP A 439 3.53 -3.21 51.77
CA TRP A 439 2.82 -2.00 51.33
C TRP A 439 3.64 -1.19 50.32
N MET A 440 4.97 -1.12 50.49
CA MET A 440 5.86 -0.44 49.54
C MET A 440 5.83 -1.11 48.18
N ALA A 441 5.80 -2.45 48.16
CA ALA A 441 5.71 -3.23 46.94
C ALA A 441 4.42 -2.93 46.16
N VAL A 442 3.27 -2.93 46.85
CA VAL A 442 1.96 -2.65 46.23
C VAL A 442 1.92 -1.22 45.70
N VAL A 443 2.36 -0.23 46.49
CA VAL A 443 2.39 1.18 46.05
C VAL A 443 3.30 1.37 44.85
N ALA A 444 4.46 0.71 44.82
CA ALA A 444 5.38 0.81 43.70
C ALA A 444 4.83 0.20 42.41
N ASP A 445 4.23 -1.00 42.46
CA ASP A 445 3.72 -1.67 41.26
C ASP A 445 2.46 -0.96 40.71
N MET A 446 1.58 -0.50 41.60
CA MET A 446 0.43 0.33 41.21
C MET A 446 0.86 1.69 40.66
N GLY A 447 1.81 2.36 41.32
CA GLY A 447 2.38 3.62 40.87
C GLY A 447 3.08 3.49 39.52
N ALA A 448 3.83 2.41 39.31
CA ALA A 448 4.47 2.10 38.04
C ALA A 448 3.45 1.89 36.92
N SER A 449 2.36 1.16 37.21
CA SER A 449 1.28 0.93 36.27
C SER A 449 0.64 2.26 35.84
N LEU A 450 0.38 3.17 36.78
CA LEU A 450 -0.13 4.52 36.48
C LEU A 450 0.83 5.35 35.63
N ILE A 451 2.14 5.32 35.94
CA ILE A 451 3.16 6.04 35.18
C ILE A 451 3.24 5.51 33.73
N VAL A 452 3.25 4.19 33.57
CA VAL A 452 3.30 3.52 32.26
C VAL A 452 2.05 3.86 31.44
N ILE A 453 0.86 3.81 32.04
CA ILE A 453 -0.40 4.19 31.39
C ILE A 453 -0.37 5.67 30.97
N ALA A 454 0.02 6.56 31.88
CA ALA A 454 0.11 7.99 31.59
C ALA A 454 1.09 8.28 30.46
N ASN A 455 2.24 7.59 30.44
CA ASN A 455 3.23 7.72 29.39
C ASN A 455 2.72 7.17 28.04
N ALA A 456 1.98 6.06 28.04
CA ALA A 456 1.37 5.48 26.85
C ALA A 456 0.28 6.41 26.26
N LEU A 457 -0.54 7.02 27.12
CA LEU A 457 -1.57 7.98 26.69
C LEU A 457 -1.01 9.25 26.04
N ARG A 458 0.29 9.57 26.22
CA ARG A 458 0.93 10.70 25.50
C ARG A 458 0.90 10.50 23.99
N LEU A 459 0.87 9.24 23.51
CA LEU A 459 0.75 8.91 22.08
C LEU A 459 -0.57 9.43 21.47
N LEU A 460 -1.59 9.72 22.27
CA LEU A 460 -2.83 10.33 21.77
C LEU A 460 -2.64 11.78 21.28
N ARG A 461 -1.54 12.44 21.68
CA ARG A 461 -1.24 13.83 21.29
C ARG A 461 -0.32 13.94 20.08
N GLU A 462 0.31 12.83 19.67
CA GLU A 462 1.12 12.73 18.43
C GLU A 462 0.26 12.84 17.18
#